data_AF-A0A0R3WYK1-F1
#
_entry.id   AF-A0A0R3WYK1-F1
#
_cell.length_a   1.000
_cell.length_b   1.000
_cell.length_c   1.000
_cell.angle_alpha   90.00
_cell.angle_beta   90.00
_cell.angle_gamma   90.00
#
_symmetry.space_group_name_H-M   'P 1'
#
loop_
_entity.id
_entity.type
_entity.pdbx_description
1 polymer ?
#
loop_
_entity_poly.entity_id
_entity_poly.type
_entity_poly.pdbx_seq_one_letter_code
_entity_poly.pdbx_strand_id
1 'polypeptide(L)'
;MEPWRRSHAELFALLQSRCLEFRMQDQFVSLGWFSPSQMFVLDEYCARYGVRGCHRHLCYLADLLDRAEHGVMVDPALVHYSYAFCSRHILGNTYVHSSFTPLDSHL
;
A
#
# COMPACT_ATOMS: atom_id res chain seq x y z
N MET A 1 -4.62 18.30 -17.22
CA MET A 1 -3.50 17.36 -17.38
C MET A 1 -4.05 16.17 -18.13
N GLU A 2 -3.55 15.88 -19.32
CA GLU A 2 -4.15 14.86 -20.18
C GLU A 2 -4.02 13.44 -19.58
N PRO A 3 -5.08 12.60 -19.60
CA PRO A 3 -5.12 11.30 -18.92
C PRO A 3 -3.98 10.33 -19.30
N TRP A 4 -3.53 10.37 -20.56
CA TRP A 4 -2.46 9.51 -21.09
C TRP A 4 -1.05 9.91 -20.66
N ARG A 5 -0.88 11.06 -19.99
CA ARG A 5 0.43 11.52 -19.48
C ARG A 5 0.66 11.14 -18.02
N ARG A 6 -0.35 10.59 -17.34
CA ARG A 6 -0.24 10.17 -15.93
C ARG A 6 0.46 8.83 -15.83
N SER A 7 1.29 8.69 -14.81
CA SER A 7 1.93 7.42 -14.51
C SER A 7 0.89 6.40 -14.04
N HIS A 8 1.13 5.12 -14.32
CA HIS A 8 0.29 4.05 -13.78
C HIS A 8 0.31 4.01 -12.25
N ALA A 9 1.36 4.51 -11.61
CA ALA A 9 1.43 4.65 -10.15
C ALA A 9 0.39 5.67 -9.61
N GLU A 10 0.24 6.82 -10.27
CA GLU A 10 -0.77 7.83 -9.90
C GLU A 10 -2.19 7.34 -10.22
N LEU A 11 -2.39 6.71 -11.37
CA LEU A 11 -3.68 6.13 -11.75
C LEU A 11 -4.09 5.02 -10.78
N PHE A 12 -3.14 4.18 -10.37
CA PHE A 12 -3.38 3.14 -9.37
C PHE A 12 -3.75 3.72 -8.02
N ALA A 13 -3.06 4.76 -7.54
CA ALA A 13 -3.39 5.40 -6.27
C ALA A 13 -4.83 5.93 -6.28
N LEU A 14 -5.25 6.58 -7.37
CA LEU A 14 -6.63 7.01 -7.54
C LEU A 14 -7.61 5.84 -7.56
N LEU A 15 -7.31 4.78 -8.32
CA LEU A 15 -8.16 3.57 -8.40
C LEU A 15 -8.32 2.93 -7.02
N GLN A 16 -7.23 2.71 -6.31
CA GLN A 16 -7.22 2.13 -4.97
C GLN A 16 -8.05 2.97 -3.99
N SER A 17 -7.86 4.29 -4.02
CA SER A 17 -8.59 5.22 -3.15
C SER A 17 -10.10 5.17 -3.38
N ARG A 18 -10.53 5.12 -4.64
CA ARG A 18 -11.95 4.97 -5.01
C ARG A 18 -12.52 3.61 -4.65
N CYS A 19 -11.74 2.53 -4.83
CA CYS A 19 -12.15 1.20 -4.37
C CYS A 19 -12.34 1.17 -2.86
N LEU A 20 -11.46 1.84 -2.11
CA LEU A 20 -11.54 1.91 -0.66
C LEU A 20 -12.74 2.76 -0.23
N GLU A 21 -12.95 3.91 -0.85
CA GLU A 21 -14.11 4.77 -0.59
C GLU A 21 -15.43 4.00 -0.76
N PHE A 22 -15.59 3.28 -1.87
CA PHE A 22 -16.75 2.43 -2.09
C PHE A 22 -16.88 1.34 -1.02
N ARG A 23 -15.78 0.69 -0.67
CA ARG A 23 -15.76 -0.38 0.35
C ARG A 23 -16.16 0.13 1.73
N MET A 24 -15.72 1.33 2.09
CA MET A 24 -15.98 1.98 3.38
C MET A 24 -17.41 2.51 3.53
N GLN A 25 -18.24 2.44 2.50
CA GLN A 25 -19.69 2.65 2.67
C GLN A 25 -20.30 1.59 3.60
N ASP A 26 -19.70 0.40 3.66
CA ASP A 26 -19.98 -0.63 4.66
C ASP A 26 -18.84 -0.72 5.69
N GLN A 27 -18.65 0.36 6.46
CA GLN A 27 -17.52 0.50 7.38
C GLN A 27 -17.52 -0.51 8.53
N PHE A 28 -18.70 -0.94 9.01
CA PHE A 28 -18.78 -1.86 10.16
C PHE A 28 -18.27 -3.26 9.84
N VAL A 29 -18.40 -3.68 8.57
CA VAL A 29 -17.92 -4.99 8.12
C VAL A 29 -16.53 -4.89 7.52
N SER A 30 -16.24 -3.80 6.79
CA SER A 30 -14.97 -3.70 6.06
C SER A 30 -13.82 -3.23 6.93
N LEU A 31 -13.98 -2.23 7.81
CA LEU A 31 -12.91 -1.66 8.63
C LEU A 31 -11.64 -1.28 7.83
N GLY A 32 -11.78 -0.95 6.56
CA GLY A 32 -10.67 -0.67 5.65
C GLY A 32 -10.26 -1.86 4.77
N TRP A 33 -10.67 -3.08 5.09
CA TRP A 33 -10.32 -4.29 4.33
C TRP A 33 -11.03 -4.33 2.98
N PHE A 34 -10.24 -4.43 1.92
CA PHE A 34 -10.75 -4.78 0.60
C PHE A 34 -11.37 -6.18 0.60
N SER A 35 -12.40 -6.37 -0.23
CA SER A 35 -12.89 -7.72 -0.50
C SER A 35 -11.86 -8.53 -1.29
N PRO A 36 -11.92 -9.87 -1.28
CA PRO A 36 -11.05 -10.71 -2.11
C PRO A 36 -11.08 -10.32 -3.60
N SER A 37 -12.28 -10.00 -4.12
CA SER A 37 -12.45 -9.56 -5.51
C SER A 37 -11.79 -8.22 -5.81
N GLN A 38 -11.87 -7.26 -4.88
CA GLN A 38 -11.19 -5.96 -5.03
C GLN A 38 -9.67 -6.14 -5.01
N MET A 39 -9.14 -6.95 -4.09
CA MET A 39 -7.70 -7.23 -4.05
C MET A 39 -7.21 -7.88 -5.33
N PHE A 40 -7.94 -8.86 -5.86
CA PHE A 40 -7.60 -9.51 -7.12
C PHE A 40 -7.44 -8.51 -8.28
N VAL A 41 -8.39 -7.58 -8.42
CA VAL A 41 -8.36 -6.55 -9.48
C VAL A 41 -7.18 -5.58 -9.29
N LEU A 42 -6.93 -5.14 -8.06
CA LEU A 42 -5.82 -4.24 -7.76
C LEU A 42 -4.46 -4.92 -8.00
N ASP A 43 -4.34 -6.19 -7.66
CA ASP A 43 -3.11 -6.97 -7.84
C ASP A 43 -2.83 -7.25 -9.32
N GLU A 44 -3.87 -7.59 -10.10
CA GLU A 44 -3.76 -7.72 -11.56
C GLU A 44 -3.33 -6.40 -12.24
N TYR A 45 -3.87 -5.26 -11.79
CA TYR A 45 -3.42 -3.95 -12.29
C TYR A 45 -1.93 -3.74 -12.00
N CYS A 46 -1.49 -4.04 -10.78
CA CYS A 46 -0.09 -3.88 -10.40
C CYS A 46 0.83 -4.77 -11.25
N ALA A 47 0.45 -6.03 -11.46
CA ALA A 47 1.19 -6.98 -12.27
C ALA A 47 1.28 -6.53 -13.74
N ARG A 48 0.18 -6.04 -14.31
CA ARG A 48 0.11 -5.62 -15.72
C ARG A 48 0.90 -4.35 -16.01
N TYR A 49 0.89 -3.39 -15.11
CA TYR A 49 1.45 -2.05 -15.35
C TYR A 49 2.72 -1.75 -14.53
N GLY A 50 3.25 -2.74 -13.81
CA GLY A 50 4.51 -2.61 -13.06
C GLY A 50 4.43 -1.69 -11.84
N VAL A 51 3.24 -1.56 -11.23
CA VAL A 51 3.09 -0.76 -10.00
C VAL A 51 3.67 -1.53 -8.82
N ARG A 52 4.63 -0.91 -8.13
CA ARG A 52 5.39 -1.56 -7.05
C ARG A 52 4.51 -1.75 -5.81
N GLY A 53 4.64 -2.90 -5.14
CA GLY A 53 3.90 -3.19 -3.91
C GLY A 53 4.11 -2.15 -2.80
N CYS A 54 5.32 -1.60 -2.65
CA CYS A 54 5.58 -0.55 -1.65
C CYS A 54 4.79 0.74 -1.94
N HIS A 55 4.62 1.11 -3.22
CA HIS A 55 3.79 2.26 -3.61
C HIS A 55 2.32 2.02 -3.24
N ARG A 56 1.80 0.82 -3.55
CA ARG A 56 0.45 0.38 -3.15
C ARG A 56 0.21 0.47 -1.65
N HIS A 57 1.18 0.03 -0.84
CA HIS A 57 1.05 0.08 0.62
C HIS A 57 1.19 1.49 1.19
N LEU A 58 2.02 2.36 0.60
CA LEU A 58 2.12 3.76 1.02
C LEU A 58 0.84 4.55 0.71
N CYS A 59 0.29 4.42 -0.50
CA CYS A 59 -0.99 5.06 -0.84
C CYS A 59 -2.12 4.55 0.05
N TYR A 60 -2.19 3.23 0.26
CA TYR A 60 -3.20 2.65 1.15
C TYR A 60 -3.07 3.14 2.58
N LEU A 61 -1.84 3.19 3.12
CA LEU A 61 -1.58 3.70 4.46
C LEU A 61 -1.99 5.17 4.60
N ALA A 62 -1.65 6.01 3.62
CA ALA A 62 -2.05 7.42 3.62
C ALA A 62 -3.57 7.58 3.66
N ASP A 63 -4.29 6.84 2.82
CA ASP A 63 -5.76 6.87 2.78
C ASP A 63 -6.40 6.37 4.08
N LEU A 64 -5.85 5.31 4.68
CA LEU A 64 -6.36 4.77 5.94
C LEU A 64 -6.16 5.77 7.09
N LEU A 65 -5.00 6.42 7.16
CA LEU A 65 -4.69 7.41 8.18
C LEU A 65 -5.56 8.66 8.03
N ASP A 66 -5.70 9.19 6.81
CA ASP A 66 -6.60 10.32 6.54
C ASP A 66 -8.03 10.03 7.01
N ARG A 67 -8.56 8.85 6.69
CA ARG A 67 -9.91 8.44 7.13
C ARG A 67 -10.01 8.29 8.64
N ALA A 68 -8.99 7.74 9.29
CA ALA A 68 -8.94 7.60 10.74
C ALA A 68 -8.92 8.98 11.44
N GLU A 69 -8.18 9.95 10.90
CA GLU A 69 -8.17 11.34 11.40
C GLU A 69 -9.55 12.01 11.27
N HIS A 70 -10.34 11.63 10.25
CA HIS A 70 -11.73 12.07 10.07
C HIS A 70 -12.75 11.23 10.86
N GLY A 71 -12.32 10.36 11.78
CA GLY A 71 -13.19 9.60 12.68
C GLY A 71 -13.84 8.36 12.05
N VAL A 72 -13.40 7.93 10.86
CA VAL A 72 -13.83 6.67 10.26
C VAL A 72 -13.13 5.51 10.96
N MET A 73 -13.90 4.48 11.32
CA MET A 73 -13.33 3.31 11.99
C MET A 73 -12.49 2.48 11.00
N VAL A 74 -11.21 2.31 11.32
CA VAL A 74 -10.24 1.53 10.55
C VAL A 74 -9.63 0.47 11.45
N ASP A 75 -9.42 -0.74 10.92
CA ASP A 75 -8.72 -1.80 11.63
C ASP A 75 -7.23 -1.45 11.80
N PRO A 76 -6.72 -1.29 13.03
CA PRO A 76 -5.32 -0.98 13.27
C PRO A 76 -4.36 -2.05 12.73
N ALA A 77 -4.80 -3.31 12.58
CA ALA A 77 -3.98 -4.36 11.98
C ALA A 77 -3.60 -4.05 10.53
N LEU A 78 -4.48 -3.41 9.75
CA LEU A 78 -4.19 -2.99 8.37
C LEU A 78 -3.10 -1.93 8.29
N VAL A 79 -3.16 -0.95 9.20
CA VAL A 79 -2.16 0.12 9.32
C VAL A 79 -0.81 -0.49 9.65
N HIS A 80 -0.76 -1.37 10.65
CA HIS A 80 0.48 -2.06 11.05
C HIS A 80 1.05 -2.94 9.93
N TYR A 81 0.21 -3.72 9.25
CA TYR A 81 0.63 -4.57 8.14
C TYR A 81 1.25 -3.74 7.00
N SER A 82 0.57 -2.67 6.59
CA SER A 82 1.05 -1.80 5.50
C SER A 82 2.32 -1.06 5.88
N TYR A 83 2.42 -0.57 7.11
CA TYR A 83 3.64 0.05 7.62
C TYR A 83 4.82 -0.94 7.65
N ALA A 84 4.62 -2.14 8.19
CA ALA A 84 5.67 -3.15 8.26
C ALA A 84 6.17 -3.56 6.87
N PHE A 85 5.27 -3.68 5.89
CA PHE A 85 5.63 -3.95 4.50
C PHE A 85 6.53 -2.83 3.93
N CYS A 86 6.12 -1.57 4.07
CA CYS A 86 6.88 -0.42 3.58
C CYS A 86 8.24 -0.29 4.27
N SER A 87 8.29 -0.47 5.59
CA SER A 87 9.53 -0.40 6.37
C SER A 87 10.54 -1.46 5.91
N ARG A 88 10.09 -2.70 5.69
CA ARG A 88 10.94 -3.78 5.16
C ARG A 88 11.47 -3.48 3.77
N HIS A 89 10.67 -2.82 2.92
CA HIS A 89 11.11 -2.39 1.59
C HIS A 89 12.28 -1.40 1.67
N ILE A 90 12.19 -0.41 2.56
CA ILE A 90 13.25 0.60 2.77
C ILE A 90 14.49 -0.05 3.38
N LEU A 91 14.31 -0.83 4.44
CA LEU A 91 15.40 -1.51 5.14
C LEU A 91 16.14 -2.48 4.21
N GLY A 92 15.43 -3.28 3.42
CA GLY A 92 16.04 -4.14 2.40
C GLY A 92 16.89 -3.37 1.39
N ASN A 93 16.46 -2.18 0.99
CA ASN A 93 17.25 -1.29 0.14
C ASN A 93 18.48 -0.71 0.86
N THR A 94 18.45 -0.53 2.19
CA THR A 94 19.62 -0.05 2.96
C THR A 94 20.70 -1.11 3.18
N TYR A 95 20.32 -2.39 3.32
CA TYR A 95 21.30 -3.49 3.41
C TYR A 95 22.02 -3.74 2.09
N VAL A 96 21.36 -3.51 0.94
CA VAL A 96 21.99 -3.62 -0.38
C VAL A 96 23.00 -2.48 -0.65
N HIS A 97 22.88 -1.33 0.03
CA HIS A 97 23.86 -0.23 -0.06
C HIS A 97 24.90 -0.27 1.08
N SER A 98 24.83 -1.24 1.99
CA SER A 98 25.77 -1.33 3.13
C SER A 98 26.63 -2.60 3.12
N SER A 99 26.45 -3.52 2.17
CA SER A 99 27.31 -4.69 2.02
C SER A 99 28.58 -4.36 1.24
N PHE A 100 29.47 -3.59 1.87
CA PHE A 100 30.91 -3.86 1.85
C PHE A 100 31.50 -3.49 3.21
N THR A 101 31.20 -4.30 4.22
CA THR A 101 32.22 -4.68 5.22
C THR A 101 32.02 -6.15 5.57
N PRO A 102 33.07 -6.99 5.45
CA PRO A 102 33.02 -8.37 5.88
C PRO A 102 33.40 -8.41 7.35
N LEU A 103 32.46 -8.69 8.26
CA LEU A 103 32.76 -9.34 9.54
C LEU A 103 31.45 -9.72 10.23
N ASP A 104 31.50 -10.91 10.82
CA ASP A 104 30.60 -11.45 11.84
C ASP A 104 29.39 -12.28 11.36
N SER A 105 29.72 -13.49 10.91
CA SER A 105 28.97 -14.69 11.30
C SER A 105 29.91 -15.72 11.93
N HIS A 106 30.50 -15.35 13.07
CA HIS A 106 30.67 -16.25 14.20
C HIS A 106 30.17 -15.49 15.43
N LEU A 107 28.87 -15.59 15.68
CA LEU A 107 28.19 -15.77 16.97
C LEU A 107 26.68 -15.66 16.77
#